data_AF-A0A6H5K3L4-F1
#
_entry.id   AF-A0A6H5K3L4-F1
#
_cell.length_a   1.000
_cell.length_b   1.000
_cell.length_c   1.000
_cell.angle_alpha   90.00
_cell.angle_beta   90.00
_cell.angle_gamma   90.00
#
_symmetry.space_group_name_H-M   'P 1'
#
loop_
_entity.id
_entity.type
_entity.pdbx_description
1 polymer ?
#
loop_
_entity_poly.entity_id
_entity_poly.type
_entity_poly.pdbx_seq_one_letter_code
_entity_poly.pdbx_strand_id
1 'polypeptide(L)'
;MMAKTLLCGLVALLPAALGFVVPTASSSAFASGSGVAHVSATTAPSAVSRPTMAMERSYIMIKPDGVQRGLVGKIITRFEERGYKLAGLKLKQADEALLKKHYKDLVDKPFFPKLLAYMISGPVVCMAWEGKDVVAMGRKMLGETNPLASAPGTIRGDFCLEVGRNICHGSDSIENANKEIALWFGEAEVVDHESAMQDWIYE
;
A
#
# COMPACT_ATOMS: atom_id res chain seq x y z
N MET A 1 -54.80 -21.70 33.24
CA MET A 1 -54.88 -23.14 32.96
C MET A 1 -53.53 -23.56 32.39
N MET A 2 -52.63 -24.08 33.24
CA MET A 2 -52.25 -25.52 33.35
C MET A 2 -51.51 -26.01 32.09
N ALA A 3 -50.33 -26.64 32.11
CA ALA A 3 -49.45 -27.24 33.13
C ALA A 3 -47.98 -27.17 32.59
N LYS A 4 -46.89 -27.01 33.35
CA LYS A 4 -46.29 -27.74 34.49
C LYS A 4 -45.67 -29.12 34.14
N THR A 5 -44.33 -29.16 34.21
CA THR A 5 -43.44 -30.19 34.82
C THR A 5 -42.99 -31.40 33.99
N LEU A 6 -41.67 -31.54 33.79
CA LEU A 6 -40.76 -32.60 34.29
C LEU A 6 -39.37 -32.46 33.61
N LEU A 7 -38.25 -33.01 34.07
CA LEU A 7 -37.46 -33.00 35.31
C LEU A 7 -36.13 -33.71 34.93
N CYS A 8 -35.06 -33.51 35.72
CA CYS A 8 -33.76 -34.22 35.72
C CYS A 8 -32.80 -33.84 34.57
N GLY A 9 -31.55 -33.41 34.81
CA GLY A 9 -30.68 -33.63 35.95
C GLY A 9 -29.48 -34.47 35.50
N LEU A 10 -28.36 -33.83 35.19
CA LEU A 10 -27.06 -34.50 35.27
C LEU A 10 -25.98 -33.51 35.70
N VAL A 11 -25.46 -33.79 36.87
CA VAL A 11 -24.37 -33.12 37.58
C VAL A 11 -23.05 -33.79 37.17
N ALA A 12 -22.03 -32.93 37.03
CA ALA A 12 -20.59 -33.18 37.16
C ALA A 12 -19.91 -34.25 36.28
N LEU A 13 -18.84 -33.82 35.60
CA LEU A 13 -17.47 -34.29 35.88
C LEU A 13 -16.47 -33.49 35.02
N LEU A 14 -15.73 -32.59 35.67
CA LEU A 14 -14.45 -32.10 35.15
C LEU A 14 -13.42 -33.25 35.22
N PRO A 15 -12.58 -33.45 34.19
CA PRO A 15 -11.28 -34.04 34.40
C PRO A 15 -10.23 -32.96 34.66
N ALA A 16 -9.34 -33.32 35.58
CA ALA A 16 -8.33 -32.51 36.20
C ALA A 16 -7.21 -32.07 35.25
N ALA A 17 -6.52 -31.01 35.69
CA ALA A 17 -5.30 -30.48 35.14
C ALA A 17 -4.24 -31.56 34.91
N LEU A 18 -3.77 -31.66 33.66
CA LEU A 18 -2.47 -32.27 33.34
C LEU A 18 -1.44 -31.14 33.34
N GLY A 19 -0.63 -31.12 34.40
CA GLY A 19 0.51 -30.21 34.53
C GLY A 19 1.54 -30.50 33.45
N PHE A 20 1.85 -29.48 32.66
CA PHE A 20 2.99 -29.52 31.76
C PHE A 20 4.25 -29.23 32.58
N VAL A 21 5.08 -30.26 32.77
CA VAL A 21 6.39 -30.15 33.40
C VAL A 21 7.31 -29.36 32.47
N VAL A 22 7.79 -28.21 32.93
CA VAL A 22 8.87 -27.47 32.28
C VAL A 22 10.17 -28.21 32.58
N PRO A 23 10.94 -28.69 31.58
CA PRO A 23 12.25 -29.24 31.85
C PRO A 23 13.20 -28.08 32.18
N THR A 24 13.69 -28.05 33.42
CA THR A 24 14.82 -27.21 33.81
C THR A 24 16.07 -27.77 33.14
N ALA A 25 16.55 -27.08 32.11
CA ALA A 25 17.85 -27.37 31.51
C ALA A 25 18.95 -27.05 32.54
N SER A 26 19.56 -28.11 33.05
CA SER A 26 20.78 -28.09 33.86
C SER A 26 21.92 -27.46 33.06
N SER A 27 22.61 -26.51 33.69
CA SER A 27 23.76 -25.80 33.15
C SER A 27 24.94 -26.75 32.93
N SER A 28 25.16 -27.19 31.69
CA SER A 28 26.41 -27.83 31.28
C SER A 28 27.41 -26.74 30.90
N ALA A 29 28.52 -26.70 31.63
CA ALA A 29 29.65 -25.80 31.39
C ALA A 29 30.12 -25.86 29.93
N PHE A 30 30.14 -24.69 29.27
CA PHE A 30 30.76 -24.53 27.96
C PHE A 30 32.27 -24.49 28.15
N ALA A 31 32.95 -25.54 27.69
CA ALA A 31 34.40 -25.57 27.60
C ALA A 31 34.88 -24.52 26.59
N SER A 32 35.83 -23.70 27.02
CA SER A 32 36.56 -22.73 26.21
C SER A 32 37.43 -23.45 25.17
N GLY A 33 36.91 -23.59 23.95
CA GLY A 33 37.68 -23.97 22.77
C GLY A 33 38.04 -22.72 21.96
N SER A 34 39.26 -22.22 22.12
CA SER A 34 39.84 -21.16 21.30
C SER A 34 40.10 -21.70 19.89
N GLY A 35 39.42 -21.15 18.89
CA GLY A 35 39.60 -21.54 17.49
C GLY A 35 38.65 -20.84 16.53
N VAL A 36 38.55 -19.51 16.59
CA VAL A 36 37.84 -18.76 15.55
C VAL A 36 38.80 -18.58 14.39
N ALA A 37 38.62 -19.38 13.34
CA ALA A 37 39.23 -19.12 12.05
C ALA A 37 38.65 -17.79 11.52
N HIS A 38 39.53 -16.82 11.29
CA HIS A 38 39.20 -15.53 10.71
C HIS A 38 38.78 -15.76 9.24
N VAL A 39 37.49 -15.92 8.99
CA VAL A 39 36.96 -15.97 7.63
C VAL A 39 37.04 -14.54 7.10
N SER A 40 38.04 -14.28 6.25
CA SER A 40 38.19 -13.00 5.57
C SER A 40 36.93 -12.74 4.78
N ALA A 41 36.22 -11.65 5.09
CA ALA A 41 35.04 -11.22 4.36
C ALA A 41 35.46 -11.00 2.90
N THR A 42 34.99 -11.85 2.01
CA THR A 42 35.13 -11.66 0.57
C THR A 42 34.41 -10.37 0.23
N THR A 43 35.17 -9.35 -0.15
CA THR A 43 34.65 -8.05 -0.58
C THR A 43 33.62 -8.29 -1.69
N ALA A 44 32.39 -7.88 -1.45
CA ALA A 44 31.35 -7.88 -2.48
C ALA A 44 31.90 -7.13 -3.71
N PRO A 45 31.64 -7.62 -4.95
CA PRO A 45 32.10 -6.93 -6.14
C PRO A 45 31.53 -5.50 -6.12
N SER A 46 32.43 -4.53 -6.30
CA SER A 46 32.10 -3.11 -6.38
C SER A 46 30.95 -2.93 -7.37
N ALA A 47 29.79 -2.47 -6.89
CA ALA A 47 28.68 -2.09 -7.73
C ALA A 47 29.19 -1.07 -8.74
N VAL A 48 29.13 -1.43 -10.03
CA VAL A 48 29.33 -0.47 -11.11
C VAL A 48 28.24 0.58 -10.92
N SER A 49 28.61 1.81 -10.53
CA SER A 49 27.64 2.88 -10.36
C SER A 49 27.05 3.20 -11.73
N ARG A 50 25.91 2.59 -12.03
CA ARG A 50 25.17 2.89 -13.25
C ARG A 50 24.62 4.31 -13.10
N PRO A 51 24.69 5.15 -14.14
CA PRO A 51 24.07 6.46 -14.06
C PRO A 51 22.58 6.27 -13.77
N THR A 52 22.15 6.72 -12.60
CA THR A 52 20.75 6.81 -12.23
C THR A 52 20.12 7.88 -13.12
N MET A 53 19.66 7.48 -14.30
CA MET A 53 18.75 8.34 -15.06
C MET A 53 17.58 8.64 -14.14
N ALA A 54 17.32 9.92 -13.87
CA ALA A 54 16.18 10.33 -13.06
C ALA A 54 14.92 9.83 -13.76
N MET A 55 14.34 8.74 -13.24
CA MET A 55 13.18 8.09 -13.84
C MET A 55 11.92 8.90 -13.53
N GLU A 56 10.96 8.84 -14.45
CA GLU A 56 9.64 9.46 -14.25
C GLU A 56 8.95 8.89 -13.00
N ARG A 57 8.24 9.75 -12.26
CA ARG A 57 7.42 9.38 -11.12
C ARG A 57 5.98 9.84 -11.31
N SER A 58 5.03 9.05 -10.82
CA SER A 58 3.60 9.39 -10.78
C SER A 58 3.07 9.36 -9.35
N TYR A 59 2.20 10.31 -9.01
CA TYR A 59 1.41 10.25 -7.78
C TYR A 59 0.15 9.42 -8.04
N ILE A 60 -0.02 8.37 -7.24
CA ILE A 60 -1.22 7.54 -7.22
C ILE A 60 -1.83 7.59 -5.83
N MET A 61 -3.13 7.78 -5.72
CA MET A 61 -3.83 7.81 -4.44
C MET A 61 -5.02 6.86 -4.44
N ILE A 62 -5.10 6.01 -3.42
CA ILE A 62 -6.30 5.24 -3.12
C ILE A 62 -7.19 6.10 -2.24
N LYS A 63 -8.38 6.39 -2.74
CA LYS A 63 -9.39 7.25 -2.10
C LYS A 63 -10.08 6.53 -0.94
N PRO A 64 -10.89 7.24 -0.12
CA PRO A 64 -11.45 6.66 1.11
C PRO A 64 -12.27 5.39 0.88
N ASP A 65 -13.05 5.32 -0.19
CA ASP A 65 -13.81 4.13 -0.57
C ASP A 65 -12.91 2.94 -0.95
N GLY A 66 -11.77 3.16 -1.59
CA GLY A 66 -10.80 2.09 -1.87
C GLY A 66 -10.18 1.52 -0.59
N VAL A 67 -9.92 2.37 0.40
CA VAL A 67 -9.43 1.94 1.72
C VAL A 67 -10.51 1.18 2.48
N GLN A 68 -11.72 1.75 2.59
CA GLN A 68 -12.84 1.14 3.32
C GLN A 68 -13.26 -0.22 2.73
N ARG A 69 -13.04 -0.44 1.43
CA ARG A 69 -13.35 -1.71 0.75
C ARG A 69 -12.21 -2.74 0.79
N GLY A 70 -11.09 -2.45 1.48
CA GLY A 70 -9.96 -3.37 1.59
C GLY A 70 -9.22 -3.60 0.27
N LEU A 71 -9.19 -2.61 -0.62
CA LEU A 71 -8.57 -2.74 -1.95
C LEU A 71 -7.10 -2.30 -1.99
N VAL A 72 -6.53 -1.86 -0.87
CA VAL A 72 -5.17 -1.30 -0.80
C VAL A 72 -4.12 -2.26 -1.38
N GLY A 73 -4.04 -3.47 -0.85
CA GLY A 73 -3.09 -4.47 -1.34
C GLY A 73 -3.32 -4.81 -2.81
N LYS A 74 -4.59 -5.01 -3.23
CA LYS A 74 -4.93 -5.33 -4.63
C LYS A 74 -4.46 -4.26 -5.61
N ILE A 75 -4.54 -2.99 -5.24
CA ILE A 75 -4.09 -1.89 -6.11
C ILE A 75 -2.57 -1.84 -6.15
N ILE A 76 -1.89 -1.92 -4.99
CA ILE A 76 -0.42 -1.94 -4.91
C ILE A 76 0.15 -3.07 -5.76
N THR A 77 -0.38 -4.30 -5.60
CA THR A 77 0.06 -5.48 -6.34
C THR A 77 0.04 -5.26 -7.85
N ARG A 78 -0.95 -4.54 -8.41
CA ARG A 78 -0.98 -4.29 -9.87
C ARG A 78 0.19 -3.43 -10.35
N PHE A 79 0.66 -2.48 -9.54
CA PHE A 79 1.82 -1.67 -9.88
C PHE A 79 3.13 -2.45 -9.68
N GLU A 80 3.22 -3.26 -8.62
CA GLU A 80 4.37 -4.14 -8.37
C GLU A 80 4.55 -5.19 -9.47
N GLU A 81 3.49 -5.93 -9.81
CA GLU A 81 3.51 -6.97 -10.85
C GLU A 81 3.80 -6.40 -12.24
N ARG A 82 3.50 -5.12 -12.47
CA ARG A 82 3.86 -4.42 -13.71
C ARG A 82 5.36 -4.11 -13.80
N GLY A 83 6.07 -4.08 -12.67
CA GLY A 83 7.48 -3.73 -12.57
C GLY A 83 7.75 -2.26 -12.20
N TYR A 84 6.75 -1.51 -11.74
CA TYR A 84 6.99 -0.16 -11.23
C TYR A 84 7.61 -0.21 -9.83
N LYS A 85 8.53 0.73 -9.57
CA LYS A 85 9.22 0.81 -8.29
C LYS A 85 8.45 1.72 -7.33
N LEU A 86 8.11 1.22 -6.15
CA LEU A 86 7.50 2.03 -5.10
C LEU A 86 8.56 2.94 -4.47
N ALA A 87 8.38 4.26 -4.59
CA ALA A 87 9.31 5.26 -4.05
C ALA A 87 8.77 5.92 -2.77
N GLY A 88 7.45 5.98 -2.60
CA GLY A 88 6.83 6.54 -1.39
C GLY A 88 5.47 5.92 -1.12
N LEU A 89 5.15 5.70 0.15
CA LEU A 89 3.88 5.11 0.59
C LEU A 89 3.50 5.65 1.97
N LYS A 90 2.27 6.18 2.12
CA LYS A 90 1.72 6.51 3.44
C LYS A 90 0.19 6.49 3.48
N LEU A 91 -0.35 6.15 4.64
CA LEU A 91 -1.77 6.34 4.97
C LEU A 91 -1.94 7.72 5.60
N LYS A 92 -2.85 8.54 5.07
CA LYS A 92 -3.06 9.92 5.55
C LYS A 92 -4.54 10.26 5.64
N GLN A 93 -4.94 10.84 6.77
CA GLN A 93 -6.18 11.62 6.83
C GLN A 93 -5.87 13.02 6.28
N ALA A 94 -6.46 13.37 5.14
CA ALA A 94 -6.24 14.66 4.49
C ALA A 94 -7.17 15.72 5.08
N ASP A 95 -6.62 16.90 5.35
CA ASP A 95 -7.42 18.05 5.75
C ASP A 95 -7.99 18.80 4.52
N GLU A 96 -8.94 19.69 4.78
CA GLU A 96 -9.60 20.48 3.75
C GLU A 96 -8.63 21.39 2.98
N ALA A 97 -7.66 21.99 3.67
CA ALA A 97 -6.72 22.92 3.05
C ALA A 97 -5.83 22.21 2.03
N LEU A 98 -5.34 21.01 2.35
CA LEU A 98 -4.57 20.16 1.45
C LEU A 98 -5.39 19.73 0.24
N LEU A 99 -6.63 19.29 0.44
CA LEU A 99 -7.51 18.85 -0.65
C LEU A 99 -7.90 19.99 -1.59
N LYS A 100 -8.11 21.20 -1.07
CA LYS A 100 -8.33 22.40 -1.89
C LYS A 100 -7.11 22.75 -2.74
N LYS A 101 -5.89 22.58 -2.22
CA LYS A 101 -4.66 22.76 -3.02
C LYS A 101 -4.53 21.69 -4.10
N HIS A 102 -4.82 20.43 -3.78
CA HIS A 102 -4.75 19.33 -4.72
C HIS A 102 -5.76 19.48 -5.86
N TYR A 103 -7.00 19.86 -5.54
CA TYR A 103 -8.09 20.07 -6.51
C TYR A 103 -8.29 21.53 -6.88
N LYS A 104 -7.21 22.34 -6.90
CA LYS A 104 -7.30 23.80 -7.13
C LYS A 104 -8.04 24.16 -8.42
N ASP A 105 -7.91 23.35 -9.47
CA ASP A 105 -8.53 23.60 -10.78
C ASP A 105 -10.02 23.20 -10.82
N LEU A 106 -10.51 22.56 -9.74
CA LEU A 106 -11.88 22.10 -9.60
C LEU A 106 -12.69 22.90 -8.56
N VAL A 107 -12.08 23.83 -7.82
CA VAL A 107 -12.74 24.50 -6.67
C VAL A 107 -14.02 25.24 -7.05
N ASP A 108 -14.07 25.80 -8.26
CA ASP A 108 -15.24 26.54 -8.76
C ASP A 108 -16.29 25.64 -9.43
N LYS A 109 -16.05 24.32 -9.50
CA LYS A 109 -17.00 23.38 -10.12
C LYS A 109 -18.15 23.07 -9.15
N PRO A 110 -19.40 22.95 -9.63
CA PRO A 110 -20.56 22.74 -8.78
C PRO A 110 -20.52 21.43 -7.97
N PHE A 111 -19.75 20.44 -8.43
CA PHE A 111 -19.58 19.17 -7.73
C PHE A 111 -18.48 19.20 -6.65
N PHE A 112 -17.67 20.26 -6.57
CA PHE A 112 -16.51 20.33 -5.68
C PHE A 112 -16.86 20.16 -4.19
N PRO A 113 -17.93 20.77 -3.64
CA PRO A 113 -18.29 20.55 -2.24
C PRO A 113 -18.54 19.07 -1.91
N LYS A 114 -19.17 18.34 -2.84
CA LYS A 114 -19.42 16.90 -2.69
C LYS A 114 -18.13 16.07 -2.80
N LEU A 115 -17.23 16.44 -3.73
CA LEU A 115 -15.90 15.82 -3.86
C LEU A 115 -15.08 16.01 -2.57
N LEU A 116 -15.04 17.23 -2.05
CA LEU A 116 -14.31 17.59 -0.84
C LEU A 116 -14.84 16.82 0.38
N ALA A 117 -16.16 16.83 0.60
CA ALA A 117 -16.78 16.09 1.69
C ALA A 117 -16.49 14.58 1.62
N TYR A 118 -16.51 14.00 0.42
CA TYR A 118 -16.14 12.61 0.21
C TYR A 118 -14.66 12.34 0.53
N MET A 119 -13.74 13.18 0.07
CA MET A 119 -12.31 12.99 0.32
C MET A 119 -11.92 13.19 1.79
N ILE A 120 -12.63 14.03 2.53
CA ILE A 120 -12.46 14.21 3.98
C ILE A 120 -13.05 13.04 4.79
N SER A 121 -14.00 12.29 4.22
CA SER A 121 -14.76 11.27 4.97
C SER A 121 -13.94 10.08 5.50
N GLY A 122 -12.70 9.91 5.06
CA GLY A 122 -11.83 8.85 5.54
C GLY A 122 -10.39 8.98 5.07
N PRO A 123 -9.52 8.04 5.43
CA PRO A 123 -8.12 8.09 5.09
C PRO A 123 -7.90 7.76 3.61
N VAL A 124 -6.79 8.26 3.07
CA VAL A 124 -6.29 7.93 1.73
C VAL A 124 -4.94 7.24 1.84
N VAL A 125 -4.61 6.39 0.87
CA VAL A 125 -3.26 5.86 0.71
C VAL A 125 -2.58 6.63 -0.42
N CYS A 126 -1.56 7.40 -0.06
CA CYS A 126 -0.74 8.17 -0.98
C CYS A 126 0.45 7.33 -1.41
N MET A 127 0.72 7.28 -2.72
CA MET A 127 1.83 6.51 -3.29
C MET A 127 2.58 7.33 -4.33
N ALA A 128 3.89 7.17 -4.38
CA ALA A 128 4.74 7.62 -5.47
C ALA A 128 5.35 6.38 -6.15
N TRP A 129 5.04 6.20 -7.44
CA TRP A 129 5.54 5.09 -8.26
C TRP A 129 6.50 5.62 -9.31
N GLU A 130 7.60 4.91 -9.52
CA GLU A 130 8.67 5.27 -10.44
C GLU A 130 8.83 4.25 -11.56
N GLY A 131 9.08 4.73 -12.78
CA GLY A 131 9.48 3.93 -13.92
C GLY A 131 9.13 4.57 -15.25
N LYS A 132 9.53 3.94 -16.35
CA LYS A 132 9.26 4.42 -17.72
C LYS A 132 7.76 4.60 -17.97
N ASP A 133 7.38 5.79 -18.43
CA ASP A 133 6.02 6.21 -18.78
C ASP A 133 4.98 5.97 -17.65
N VAL A 134 5.41 5.94 -16.39
CA VAL A 134 4.57 5.56 -15.23
C VAL A 134 3.33 6.45 -15.05
N VAL A 135 3.38 7.71 -15.46
CA VAL A 135 2.21 8.61 -15.43
C VAL A 135 1.16 8.17 -16.44
N ALA A 136 1.56 8.03 -17.71
CA ALA A 136 0.65 7.65 -18.79
C ALA A 136 0.14 6.21 -18.62
N MET A 137 1.01 5.28 -18.24
CA MET A 137 0.61 3.90 -17.99
C MET A 137 -0.15 3.74 -16.68
N GLY A 138 0.21 4.48 -15.63
CA GLY A 138 -0.56 4.51 -14.38
C GLY A 138 -2.02 4.87 -14.65
N ARG A 139 -2.27 5.96 -15.40
CA ARG A 139 -3.60 6.34 -15.90
C ARG A 139 -4.31 5.20 -16.63
N LYS A 140 -3.63 4.53 -17.56
CA LYS A 140 -4.20 3.40 -18.32
C LYS A 140 -4.55 2.21 -17.43
N MET A 141 -3.73 1.90 -16.42
CA MET A 141 -4.01 0.85 -15.44
C MET A 141 -5.17 1.21 -14.51
N LEU A 142 -5.31 2.49 -14.14
CA LEU A 142 -6.45 2.95 -13.35
C LEU A 142 -7.77 2.80 -14.11
N GLY A 143 -7.77 3.04 -15.43
CA GLY A 143 -8.96 3.10 -16.27
C GLY A 143 -9.57 4.49 -16.33
N GLU A 144 -10.63 4.64 -17.12
CA GLU A 144 -11.31 5.93 -17.35
C GLU A 144 -11.91 6.50 -16.07
N THR A 145 -12.03 7.83 -15.99
CA THR A 145 -12.59 8.50 -14.79
C THR A 145 -14.01 8.02 -14.47
N ASN A 146 -14.81 7.77 -15.51
CA ASN A 146 -16.09 7.08 -15.39
C ASN A 146 -15.86 5.56 -15.43
N PRO A 147 -16.13 4.82 -14.34
CA PRO A 147 -15.94 3.37 -14.31
C PRO A 147 -16.68 2.59 -15.40
N LEU A 148 -17.87 3.05 -15.82
CA LEU A 148 -18.64 2.40 -16.87
C LEU A 148 -18.00 2.48 -18.26
N ALA A 149 -17.05 3.40 -18.45
CA ALA A 149 -16.24 3.50 -19.66
C ALA A 149 -14.88 2.80 -19.52
N SER A 150 -14.57 2.23 -18.34
CA SER A 150 -13.32 1.54 -18.09
C SER A 150 -13.37 0.10 -18.60
N ALA A 151 -12.31 -0.36 -19.24
CA ALA A 151 -12.22 -1.73 -19.71
C ALA A 151 -12.03 -2.72 -18.54
N PRO A 152 -12.55 -3.96 -18.63
CA PRO A 152 -12.18 -5.05 -17.72
C PRO A 152 -10.65 -5.23 -17.66
N GLY A 153 -10.12 -5.51 -16.48
CA GLY A 153 -8.68 -5.58 -16.19
C GLY A 153 -8.07 -4.24 -15.74
N THR A 154 -8.77 -3.12 -15.90
CA THR A 154 -8.39 -1.86 -15.24
C THR A 154 -8.91 -1.82 -13.81
N ILE A 155 -8.26 -1.02 -12.94
CA ILE A 155 -8.65 -0.93 -11.53
C ILE A 155 -10.10 -0.47 -11.38
N ARG A 156 -10.53 0.55 -12.13
CA ARG A 156 -11.91 1.04 -12.09
C ARG A 156 -12.88 0.08 -12.79
N GLY A 157 -12.48 -0.55 -13.90
CA GLY A 157 -13.33 -1.53 -14.59
C GLY A 157 -13.63 -2.75 -13.73
N ASP A 158 -12.68 -3.18 -12.91
CA ASP A 158 -12.85 -4.38 -12.07
C ASP A 158 -13.54 -4.10 -10.74
N PHE A 159 -13.44 -2.87 -10.21
CA PHE A 159 -13.83 -2.58 -8.84
C PHE A 159 -14.83 -1.42 -8.67
N CYS A 160 -15.22 -0.68 -9.71
CA CYS A 160 -16.06 0.50 -9.55
C CYS A 160 -17.31 0.47 -10.42
N LEU A 161 -18.35 1.17 -9.96
CA LEU A 161 -19.63 1.32 -10.67
C LEU A 161 -19.96 2.79 -10.97
N GLU A 162 -19.69 3.69 -10.01
CA GLU A 162 -20.06 5.10 -10.11
C GLU A 162 -18.85 6.04 -10.11
N VAL A 163 -18.94 7.15 -10.86
CA VAL A 163 -17.86 8.16 -10.95
C VAL A 163 -17.51 8.79 -9.60
N GLY A 164 -18.48 8.96 -8.70
CA GLY A 164 -18.27 9.52 -7.36
C GLY A 164 -17.61 8.54 -6.37
N ARG A 165 -17.44 7.28 -6.76
CA ARG A 165 -16.84 6.18 -5.98
C ARG A 165 -15.89 5.37 -6.86
N ASN A 166 -14.94 6.09 -7.48
CA ASN A 166 -14.02 5.52 -8.46
C ASN A 166 -12.65 5.14 -7.88
N ILE A 167 -12.56 4.94 -6.56
CA ILE A 167 -11.47 4.36 -5.72
C ILE A 167 -10.06 4.93 -5.82
N CYS A 168 -9.66 5.56 -6.91
CA CYS A 168 -8.29 5.97 -7.14
C CYS A 168 -8.17 7.30 -7.89
N HIS A 169 -7.05 7.96 -7.68
CA HIS A 169 -6.53 9.10 -8.43
C HIS A 169 -5.14 8.74 -8.97
N GLY A 170 -4.79 9.30 -10.12
CA GLY A 170 -3.44 9.25 -10.67
C GLY A 170 -3.17 10.52 -11.45
N SER A 171 -1.94 11.03 -11.36
CA SER A 171 -1.52 12.25 -12.07
C SER A 171 -1.77 12.12 -13.57
N ASP A 172 -2.16 13.22 -14.21
CA ASP A 172 -2.53 13.23 -15.63
C ASP A 172 -1.41 13.64 -16.58
N SER A 173 -0.31 14.16 -16.04
CA SER A 173 0.87 14.64 -16.74
C SER A 173 2.09 14.59 -15.81
N ILE A 174 3.29 14.57 -16.38
CA ILE A 174 4.55 14.57 -15.61
C ILE A 174 4.65 15.82 -14.73
N GLU A 175 4.23 16.98 -15.25
CA GLU A 175 4.23 18.23 -14.50
C GLU A 175 3.31 18.16 -13.27
N ASN A 176 2.08 17.66 -13.43
CA ASN A 176 1.16 17.50 -12.32
C ASN A 176 1.63 16.40 -11.36
N ALA A 177 2.26 15.34 -11.83
CA ALA A 177 2.86 14.33 -10.96
C ALA A 177 3.90 14.93 -10.01
N ASN A 178 4.82 15.73 -10.53
CA ASN A 178 5.83 16.40 -9.70
C ASN A 178 5.20 17.34 -8.66
N LYS A 179 4.20 18.14 -9.07
CA LYS A 179 3.46 19.03 -8.16
C LYS A 179 2.71 18.26 -7.08
N GLU A 180 2.04 17.15 -7.46
CA GLU A 180 1.29 16.32 -6.53
C GLU A 180 2.21 15.60 -5.56
N ILE A 181 3.31 15.01 -6.02
CA ILE A 181 4.30 14.37 -5.13
C ILE A 181 4.84 15.40 -4.12
N ALA A 182 5.25 16.58 -4.57
CA ALA A 182 5.74 17.64 -3.68
C ALA A 182 4.67 18.19 -2.72
N LEU A 183 3.39 18.14 -3.10
CA LEU A 183 2.29 18.56 -2.24
C LEU A 183 1.98 17.52 -1.16
N TRP A 184 2.04 16.23 -1.52
CA TRP A 184 1.59 15.14 -0.66
C TRP A 184 2.71 14.54 0.19
N PHE A 185 3.97 14.63 -0.23
CA PHE A 185 5.14 14.06 0.44
C PHE A 185 6.16 15.15 0.82
N GLY A 186 6.79 15.01 1.98
CA GLY A 186 8.02 15.71 2.32
C GLY A 186 9.22 15.06 1.65
N GLU A 187 10.36 15.77 1.59
CA GLU A 187 11.56 15.34 0.87
C GLU A 187 12.07 13.95 1.28
N ALA A 188 12.04 13.63 2.58
CA ALA A 188 12.51 12.34 3.09
C ALA A 188 11.49 11.19 2.97
N GLU A 189 10.26 11.46 2.52
CA GLU A 189 9.21 10.44 2.39
C GLU A 189 9.18 9.78 0.99
N VAL A 190 10.01 10.26 0.04
CA VAL A 190 10.21 9.65 -1.27
C VAL A 190 11.66 9.20 -1.36
N VAL A 191 11.87 7.89 -1.43
CA VAL A 191 13.17 7.26 -1.27
C VAL A 191 13.69 6.78 -2.62
N ASP A 192 14.93 7.15 -2.92
CA ASP A 192 15.71 6.55 -3.99
C ASP A 192 16.26 5.19 -3.54
N HIS A 193 15.95 4.14 -4.28
CA HIS A 193 16.54 2.82 -4.08
C HIS A 193 16.71 2.09 -5.41
N GLU A 194 17.61 1.10 -5.42
CA GLU A 194 17.87 0.24 -6.58
C GLU A 194 17.04 -1.04 -6.48
N SER A 195 16.26 -1.34 -7.52
CA SER A 195 15.54 -2.60 -7.61
C SER A 195 16.47 -3.71 -8.12
N ALA A 196 16.53 -4.84 -7.42
CA ALA A 196 17.24 -6.02 -7.91
C ALA A 196 16.64 -6.60 -9.21
N MET A 197 15.41 -6.20 -9.57
CA MET A 197 14.73 -6.60 -10.80
C MET A 197 14.99 -5.66 -11.99
N GLN A 198 15.73 -4.55 -11.78
CA GLN A 198 15.91 -3.50 -12.78
C GLN A 198 16.33 -4.05 -14.15
N ASP A 199 17.35 -4.92 -14.17
CA ASP A 199 17.93 -5.49 -15.41
C ASP A 199 17.04 -6.54 -16.09
N TRP A 200 15.99 -7.02 -15.41
CA TRP A 200 14.99 -7.92 -15.98
C TRP A 200 13.76 -7.18 -16.52
N ILE A 201 13.60 -5.91 -16.15
CA ILE A 201 12.46 -5.05 -16.53
C ILE A 201 12.85 -4.10 -17.67
N TYR A 202 14.09 -3.60 -17.66
CA TYR A 202 14.58 -2.60 -18.61
C TYR A 202 15.76 -3.13 -19.44
N GLU A 203 15.78 -2.78 -20.73
CA GLU A 203 16.86 -3.09 -21.69
C GLU A 203 18.06 -2.14 -21.60
#